data_AF-A0A2U3GV80-F1
#
_entry.id   AF-A0A2U3GV80-F1
#
_cell.length_a   1.000
_cell.length_b   1.000
_cell.length_c   1.000
_cell.angle_alpha   90.00
_cell.angle_beta   90.00
_cell.angle_gamma   90.00
#
_symmetry.space_group_name_H-M   'P 1'
#
loop_
_entity.id
_entity.type
_entity.pdbx_description
1 polymer ?
#
loop_
_entity_poly.entity_id
_entity_poly.type
_entity_poly.pdbx_seq_one_letter_code
_entity_poly.pdbx_strand_id
1 'polypeptide(L)' 'MTLEPYAGADPDTVWTKSSYSTDEGPDCVEMAPAPDRILVRDSKNPDGPRLALAPATWTAFLPYASGH' A
#
# COMPACT_ATOMS: atom_id res chain seq x y z
N MET A 1 16.96 -7.91 23.47
CA MET A 1 16.83 -7.79 22.00
C MET A 1 15.71 -6.82 21.75
N THR A 2 16.08 -5.60 21.42
CA THR A 2 15.19 -4.46 21.22
C THR A 2 14.47 -4.64 19.90
N LEU A 3 13.14 -4.61 19.91
CA LEU A 3 12.35 -4.70 18.67
C LEU A 3 12.58 -3.43 17.86
N GLU A 4 13.17 -3.62 16.67
CA GLU A 4 13.41 -2.64 15.61
C GLU A 4 12.12 -1.93 15.17
N PRO A 5 12.22 -0.67 14.68
CA PRO A 5 11.12 0.28 14.65
C PRO A 5 9.89 -0.21 13.86
N TYR A 6 8.74 -0.13 14.53
CA TYR A 6 7.41 -0.33 13.96
C TYR A 6 7.17 0.66 12.80
N ALA A 7 7.37 0.18 11.58
CA ALA A 7 6.63 0.48 10.35
C ALA A 7 6.00 1.89 10.22
N GLY A 8 6.74 2.95 10.49
CA GLY A 8 6.29 4.33 10.27
C GLY A 8 7.47 5.13 9.78
N ALA A 9 7.39 5.56 8.52
CA ALA A 9 8.36 6.43 7.85
C ALA A 9 9.68 5.75 7.43
N ASP A 10 9.67 5.07 6.29
CA ASP A 10 10.62 5.53 5.28
C ASP A 10 10.11 6.94 4.87
N PRO A 11 10.78 8.05 5.25
CA PRO A 11 10.29 9.40 4.98
C PRO A 11 10.23 9.74 3.49
N ASP A 12 10.75 8.85 2.63
CA ASP A 12 10.80 8.99 1.17
C ASP A 12 9.66 8.23 0.46
N THR A 13 8.85 7.45 1.20
CA THR A 13 7.74 6.69 0.61
C THR A 13 6.54 7.61 0.34
N VAL A 14 6.37 8.01 -0.92
CA VAL A 14 5.24 8.85 -1.37
C VAL A 14 3.99 7.99 -1.61
N TRP A 15 2.99 8.16 -0.75
CA TRP A 15 1.70 7.46 -0.85
C TRP A 15 0.77 8.15 -1.85
N THR A 16 0.18 7.36 -2.74
CA THR A 16 -0.86 7.78 -3.68
C THR A 16 -2.17 7.11 -3.30
N LYS A 17 -3.19 7.92 -3.03
CA LYS A 17 -4.55 7.46 -2.72
C LYS A 17 -5.30 7.11 -4.01
N SER A 18 -6.06 6.03 -4.00
CA SER A 18 -6.92 5.66 -5.13
C SER A 18 -8.04 6.68 -5.35
N SER A 19 -8.34 7.01 -6.61
CA SER A 19 -9.42 7.95 -6.95
C SER A 19 -10.83 7.45 -6.61
N TYR A 20 -10.98 6.15 -6.39
CA TYR A 20 -12.23 5.53 -5.93
C TYR A 20 -12.42 5.60 -4.42
N SER A 21 -11.41 6.05 -3.67
CA SER A 21 -11.47 6.18 -2.21
C SER A 21 -12.18 7.46 -1.81
N THR A 22 -13.49 7.37 -1.62
CA THR A 22 -14.33 8.43 -1.05
C THR A 22 -14.45 8.27 0.47
N ASP A 23 -14.67 9.37 1.19
CA ASP A 23 -14.82 9.35 2.66
C ASP A 23 -15.99 8.45 3.11
N GLU A 24 -17.08 8.49 2.33
CA GLU A 24 -18.31 7.74 2.54
C GLU A 24 -18.24 6.24 2.16
N GLY A 25 -17.18 5.79 1.46
CA GLY A 25 -17.03 4.40 1.01
C GLY A 25 -16.17 3.52 1.94
N PRO A 26 -16.37 2.19 1.98
CA PRO A 26 -15.54 1.29 2.78
C PRO A 26 -14.16 0.99 2.16
N ASP A 27 -13.95 1.30 0.88
CA ASP A 27 -12.80 0.82 0.09
C ASP A 27 -11.70 1.90 -0.10
N CYS A 28 -11.14 2.37 1.02
CA CYS A 28 -10.07 3.35 1.00
C CYS A 28 -8.69 2.69 0.95
N VAL A 29 -7.99 2.79 -0.18
CA VAL A 29 -6.64 2.20 -0.32
C VAL A 29 -5.62 3.21 -0.83
N GLU A 30 -4.39 3.08 -0.36
CA GLU A 30 -3.23 3.84 -0.85
C GLU A 30 -2.12 2.89 -1.26
N MET A 31 -1.36 3.30 -2.28
CA MET A 31 -0.20 2.58 -2.76
C MET A 31 1.03 3.49 -2.76
N ALA A 32 2.19 2.91 -2.46
CA ALA A 32 3.47 3.59 -2.60
C ALA A 32 4.52 2.68 -3.24
N PRO A 33 5.11 3.07 -4.38
CA PRO A 33 6.27 2.38 -4.91
C PRO A 33 7.51 2.69 -4.06
N ALA A 34 8.31 1.67 -3.79
CA ALA A 34 9.62 1.74 -3.15
C ALA A 34 10.63 0.91 -3.97
N PRO A 35 11.95 1.05 -3.74
CA PRO A 35 12.98 0.53 -4.66
C PRO A 35 12.85 -0.96 -5.01
N ASP A 36 12.41 -1.81 -4.08
CA ASP A 36 12.26 -3.26 -4.28
C ASP A 36 10.86 -3.79 -3.95
N ARG A 37 9.89 -2.88 -3.72
CA ARG A 37 8.56 -3.27 -3.25
C ARG A 37 7.48 -2.29 -3.64
N ILE A 38 6.28 -2.81 -3.84
CA ILE A 38 5.04 -2.03 -3.93
C ILE A 38 4.31 -2.21 -2.61
N LEU A 39 4.09 -1.10 -1.91
CA LEU A 39 3.36 -1.08 -0.65
C LEU A 39 1.90 -0.77 -0.91
N VAL A 40 0.99 -1.47 -0.23
CA VAL A 40 -0.44 -1.21 -0.26
C VAL A 40 -0.97 -1.19 1.18
N ARG A 41 -1.79 -0.21 1.52
CA ARG A 41 -2.42 -0.11 2.83
C ARG A 41 -3.85 0.42 2.74
N ASP A 42 -4.61 0.19 3.80
CA ASP A 42 -5.88 0.88 4.04
C ASP A 42 -5.60 2.36 4.41
N SER A 43 -6.25 3.30 3.71
CA SER A 43 -6.08 4.72 4.03
C SER A 43 -6.68 5.08 5.39
N LYS A 44 -7.68 4.32 5.85
CA LYS A 44 -8.38 4.59 7.12
C LYS A 44 -7.58 4.08 8.34
N ASN A 45 -6.63 3.19 8.12
CA ASN A 45 -5.75 2.62 9.14
C ASN A 45 -4.27 2.70 8.70
N PRO A 46 -3.68 3.91 8.61
CA PRO A 46 -2.33 4.11 8.08
C PRO A 46 -1.22 3.45 8.91
N ASP A 47 -1.47 3.25 10.21
CA ASP A 47 -0.60 2.56 11.18
C ASP A 47 -0.86 1.05 11.26
N GLY A 48 -1.88 0.58 10.53
CA GLY A 48 -2.24 -0.83 10.42
C GLY A 48 -1.26 -1.66 9.58
N PRO A 49 -1.55 -2.98 9.44
CA PRO A 49 -0.75 -3.86 8.62
C PRO A 49 -0.75 -3.41 7.15
N ARG A 50 0.39 -3.57 6.49
CA ARG A 50 0.61 -3.18 5.09
C ARG A 50 1.01 -4.40 4.27
N LEU A 51 0.52 -4.48 3.05
CA LEU A 51 1.00 -5.45 2.07
C LEU A 51 2.29 -4.89 1.44
N ALA A 52 3.31 -5.72 1.35
CA ALA A 52 4.55 -5.42 0.64
C ALA A 52 4.76 -6.50 -0.42
N LEU A 53 4.68 -6.09 -1.69
CA LEU A 53 4.74 -7.00 -2.83
C LEU A 53 6.01 -6.73 -3.63
N ALA A 54 6.70 -7.78 -4.07
CA ALA A 54 7.75 -7.61 -5.07
C ALA A 54 7.17 -7.01 -6.36
N PRO A 55 7.92 -6.18 -7.13
CA PRO A 55 7.43 -5.56 -8.34
C PRO A 55 6.86 -6.56 -9.36
N ALA A 56 7.53 -7.71 -9.53
CA ALA A 56 7.06 -8.77 -10.41
C ALA A 56 5.71 -9.37 -9.96
N THR A 57 5.53 -9.56 -8.64
CA THR A 57 4.26 -10.04 -8.06
C THR A 57 3.15 -9.01 -8.26
N TRP A 58 3.43 -7.73 -8.08
CA TRP A 58 2.47 -6.65 -8.36
C TRP A 58 2.03 -6.67 -9.83
N THR A 59 2.98 -6.72 -10.78
CA THR A 59 2.65 -6.81 -12.21
C THR A 59 1.82 -8.05 -12.56
N ALA A 60 2.15 -9.20 -11.98
CA ALA A 60 1.38 -10.44 -12.19
C ALA A 60 -0.03 -10.37 -11.58
N PHE A 61 -0.22 -9.59 -10.51
CA PHE A 61 -1.51 -9.40 -9.85
C PHE A 61 -2.46 -8.48 -10.65
N LEU A 62 -1.95 -7.43 -11.30
CA LEU A 62 -2.76 -6.40 -11.96
C LEU A 62 -3.84 -6.93 -12.94
N PRO A 63 -3.60 -7.93 -13.80
CA PRO A 63 -4.63 -8.45 -14.70
C PRO A 63 -5.86 -9.02 -13.97
N TYR A 64 -5.66 -9.57 -12.78
CA TYR A 64 -6.75 -10.11 -11.95
C TYR A 64 -7.53 -9.02 -11.22
N ALA A 65 -6.87 -7.89 -10.92
CA ALA A 65 -7.44 -6.78 -10.18
C ALA A 65 -8.13 -5.72 -11.06
N SER A 66 -7.81 -5.67 -12.36
CA SER A 66 -8.29 -4.63 -13.29
C SER A 66 -9.39 -5.08 -14.24
N GLY A 67 -9.79 -6.36 -14.20
CA GLY A 67 -10.73 -6.97 -15.16
C GLY A 67 -12.21 -6.82 -14.83
N HIS A 68 -12.65 -5.70 -14.25
CA HIS A 68 -14.06 -5.47 -13.90
C HIS A 68 -14.65 -4.21 -14.55
#